data_AF-A0AAN6RUS1-F1
#
_entry.id   AF-A0AAN6RUS1-F1
#
_cell.length_a   1.000
_cell.length_b   1.000
_cell.length_c   1.000
_cell.angle_alpha   90.00
_cell.angle_beta   90.00
_cell.angle_gamma   90.00
#
_symmetry.space_group_name_H-M   'P 1'
#
loop_
_entity.id
_entity.type
_entity.pdbx_description
1 polymer ?
#
loop_
_entity_poly.entity_id
_entity_poly.type
_entity_poly.pdbx_seq_one_letter_code
_entity_poly.pdbx_strand_id
1 'polypeptide(L)'
;MKQQLRTALRELLLQGALATASSLLLVVILLFTLATTWAEHATERQEPLGWWTSTDVGTTILVVRVLQGLLTVTATAAISTTFTPRTSLETVFDTATVYDVTAGIGPFNSSYVAPFLKYWTTDNITTVPYSYSSVAANLITNNLFSTVAAPLHCQPSERNLDCASYTLSGGLSLAAPWTPPGNPDHQLVRIPNTPAVQIEFQGRSGPKDFPAEDCILLGSNDTLIAAELCLSLTPNGSLHAGLFLCNGTTPSSTCLPSTLSPGTQPNLTTTLTLSSLTTTLLTSRSNLTILSLSSPSLPSPLPFTPTSLAAFRAALIWQLDYPRSGIPAPSSPLELFWSGQLDLDDTFTDGVVLQCFRSLLAFPVWLFNANNYGNTQLSNKVLNADLPGEFYTRAGVVRPLVKLKFDGRLVGVFVVLEGVVVVVLWVGLVWLFVPWWGKGGGTAFPVVDFLVGAEVEMGKGLVGEKEVVERMGGARVRARGGEPA
;
A
#
# COMPACT_ATOMS: atom_id res chain seq x y z
N MET A 1 4.53 18.30 4.67
CA MET A 1 5.77 17.49 4.81
C MET A 1 6.68 17.90 5.98
N LYS A 2 7.14 19.16 6.10
CA LYS A 2 8.01 19.61 7.23
C LYS A 2 7.41 19.41 8.63
N GLN A 3 6.09 19.54 8.78
CA GLN A 3 5.42 19.42 10.08
C GLN A 3 5.31 17.95 10.53
N GLN A 4 4.99 17.03 9.61
CA GLN A 4 5.02 15.58 9.88
C GLN A 4 6.42 15.07 10.25
N LEU A 5 7.48 15.64 9.64
CA LEU A 5 8.85 15.28 9.98
C LEU A 5 9.23 15.72 11.40
N ARG A 6 8.75 16.89 11.86
CA ARG A 6 9.03 17.38 13.22
C ARG A 6 8.29 16.59 14.29
N THR A 7 7.05 16.19 14.04
CA THR A 7 6.31 15.32 14.98
C THR A 7 6.94 13.93 15.02
N ALA A 8 7.28 13.34 13.88
CA ALA A 8 7.97 12.05 13.85
C ALA A 8 9.33 12.09 14.58
N LEU A 9 10.10 13.17 14.42
CA LEU A 9 11.40 13.33 15.10
C LEU A 9 11.24 13.47 16.63
N ARG A 10 10.22 14.21 17.10
CA ARG A 10 9.94 14.34 18.54
C ARG A 10 9.53 13.02 19.16
N GLU A 11 8.69 12.24 18.49
CA GLU A 11 8.32 10.90 18.95
C GLU A 11 9.54 9.97 19.01
N LEU A 12 10.42 10.03 18.00
CA LEU A 12 11.63 9.21 17.96
C LEU A 12 12.64 9.58 19.06
N LEU A 13 12.80 10.88 19.34
CA LEU A 13 13.66 11.36 20.44
C LEU A 13 13.10 10.99 21.80
N LEU A 14 11.78 11.07 21.99
CA LEU A 14 11.12 10.68 23.23
C LEU A 14 11.25 9.18 23.48
N GLN A 15 11.06 8.36 22.43
CA GLN A 15 11.25 6.91 22.49
C GLN A 15 12.70 6.53 22.78
N GLY A 16 13.67 7.21 22.14
CA GLY A 16 15.09 7.02 22.43
C GLY A 16 15.47 7.40 23.87
N ALA A 17 14.91 8.49 24.41
CA ALA A 17 15.13 8.89 25.80
C ALA A 17 14.54 7.88 26.80
N LEU A 18 13.34 7.35 26.52
CA LEU A 18 12.72 6.31 27.35
C LEU A 18 13.50 5.01 27.35
N ALA A 19 14.01 4.59 26.19
CA ALA A 19 14.76 3.35 26.06
C ALA A 19 16.17 3.46 26.68
N THR A 20 16.84 4.62 26.56
CA THR A 20 18.11 4.87 27.25
C THR A 20 17.93 4.96 28.77
N ALA A 21 16.83 5.56 29.24
CA ALA A 21 16.48 5.57 30.65
C ALA A 21 16.24 4.16 31.20
N SER A 22 15.54 3.28 30.46
CA SER A 22 15.32 1.89 30.90
C SER A 22 16.61 1.07 30.91
N SER A 23 17.51 1.24 29.94
CA SER A 23 18.83 0.59 29.95
C SER A 23 19.70 1.08 31.11
N LEU A 24 19.77 2.39 31.37
CA LEU A 24 20.48 2.94 32.54
C LEU A 24 19.94 2.38 33.85
N LEU A 25 18.63 2.24 33.94
CA LEU A 25 17.96 1.71 35.12
C LEU A 25 18.27 0.22 35.34
N LEU A 26 18.39 -0.58 34.27
CA LEU A 26 18.82 -1.97 34.33
C LEU A 26 20.28 -2.12 34.78
N VAL A 27 21.15 -1.20 34.36
CA VAL A 27 22.56 -1.15 34.80
C VAL A 27 22.65 -0.82 36.28
N VAL A 28 21.83 0.13 36.76
CA VAL A 28 21.71 0.44 38.19
C VAL A 28 21.25 -0.79 38.97
N ILE A 29 20.26 -1.54 38.48
CA ILE A 29 19.85 -2.81 39.10
C ILE A 29 21.02 -3.79 39.17
N LEU A 30 21.74 -4.00 38.08
CA LEU A 30 22.85 -4.96 38.04
C LEU A 30 23.94 -4.59 39.04
N LEU A 31 24.37 -3.33 39.05
CA LEU A 31 25.35 -2.82 40.02
C LEU A 31 24.85 -2.99 41.45
N PHE A 32 23.57 -2.76 41.70
CA PHE A 32 22.97 -2.93 43.02
C PHE A 32 22.90 -4.40 43.44
N THR A 33 22.53 -5.31 42.52
CA THR A 33 22.52 -6.76 42.79
C THR A 33 23.92 -7.28 43.10
N LEU A 34 24.93 -6.80 42.36
CA LEU A 34 26.34 -7.12 42.61
C LEU A 34 26.81 -6.58 43.95
N ALA A 35 26.40 -5.36 44.33
CA ALA A 35 26.70 -4.80 45.64
C ALA A 35 26.05 -5.61 46.77
N THR A 36 24.80 -6.08 46.58
CA THR A 36 24.10 -6.90 47.58
C THR A 36 24.70 -8.30 47.71
N THR A 37 25.08 -8.95 46.61
CA THR A 37 25.74 -10.27 46.70
C THR A 37 27.12 -10.17 47.33
N TRP A 38 27.85 -9.09 47.04
CA TRP A 38 29.12 -8.82 47.70
C TRP A 38 28.95 -8.56 49.19
N ALA A 39 27.94 -7.78 49.58
CA ALA A 39 27.61 -7.54 50.99
C ALA A 39 27.21 -8.83 51.71
N GLU A 40 26.40 -9.69 51.10
CA GLU A 40 26.01 -11.00 51.65
C GLU A 40 27.24 -11.89 51.88
N HIS A 41 28.15 -11.96 50.90
CA HIS A 41 29.40 -12.71 51.03
C HIS A 41 30.37 -12.13 52.07
N ALA A 42 30.43 -10.81 52.22
CA ALA A 42 31.19 -10.14 53.27
C ALA A 42 30.60 -10.41 54.67
N THR A 43 29.27 -10.51 54.76
CA THR A 43 28.55 -10.83 55.99
C THR A 43 28.80 -12.27 56.43
N GLU A 44 28.82 -13.23 55.50
CA GLU A 44 29.20 -14.64 55.75
C GLU A 44 30.64 -14.78 56.28
N ARG A 45 31.53 -13.84 55.93
CA ARG A 45 32.92 -13.80 56.40
C ARG A 45 33.12 -13.10 57.76
N GLN A 46 32.05 -12.63 58.41
CA GLN A 46 32.09 -11.92 59.69
C GLN A 46 33.00 -10.67 59.71
N GLU A 47 33.19 -10.01 58.56
CA GLU A 47 33.89 -8.72 58.55
C GLU A 47 32.96 -7.62 59.12
N PRO A 48 33.43 -6.78 60.06
CA PRO A 48 32.59 -5.76 60.68
C PRO A 48 32.22 -4.68 59.64
N LEU A 49 30.99 -4.74 59.13
CA LEU A 49 30.38 -3.67 58.36
C LEU A 49 30.16 -2.46 59.30
N GLY A 50 31.09 -1.51 59.29
CA GLY A 50 31.06 -0.34 60.17
C GLY A 50 29.77 0.47 60.04
N TRP A 51 29.24 0.94 61.19
CA TRP A 51 28.10 1.85 61.50
C TRP A 51 26.87 1.84 60.57
N TRP A 52 27.01 1.91 59.26
CA TRP A 52 25.96 2.23 58.29
C TRP A 52 24.85 1.20 58.08
N THR A 53 24.85 0.04 58.74
CA THR A 53 23.85 -1.01 58.51
C THR A 53 23.08 -1.38 59.79
N SER A 54 22.16 -0.50 60.21
CA SER A 54 21.13 -0.81 61.23
C SER A 54 19.88 -1.48 60.63
N THR A 55 19.84 -1.70 59.32
CA THR A 55 18.71 -2.34 58.63
C THR A 55 19.00 -3.82 58.41
N ASP A 56 18.04 -4.65 58.80
CA ASP A 56 18.11 -6.11 58.70
C ASP A 56 18.33 -6.53 57.24
N VAL A 57 19.42 -7.24 56.96
CA VAL A 57 19.91 -7.58 55.60
C VAL A 57 18.79 -8.20 54.75
N GLY A 58 17.94 -9.02 55.38
CA GLY A 58 16.78 -9.65 54.74
C GLY A 58 15.73 -8.65 54.21
N THR A 59 15.50 -7.54 54.91
CA THR A 59 14.55 -6.50 54.45
C THR A 59 15.09 -5.73 53.25
N THR A 60 16.39 -5.44 53.23
CA THR A 60 17.07 -4.85 52.06
C THR A 60 17.01 -5.77 50.85
N ILE A 61 17.27 -7.06 51.01
CA ILE A 61 17.20 -8.04 49.91
C ILE A 61 15.77 -8.15 49.38
N LEU A 62 14.75 -8.17 50.25
CA LEU A 62 13.34 -8.21 49.84
C LEU A 62 12.94 -6.97 49.03
N VAL A 63 13.26 -5.77 49.51
CA VAL A 63 12.96 -4.50 48.82
C VAL A 63 13.64 -4.46 47.46
N VAL A 64 14.90 -4.93 47.38
CA VAL A 64 15.65 -5.01 46.13
C VAL A 64 15.01 -5.96 45.13
N ARG A 65 14.58 -7.17 45.55
CA ARG A 65 13.91 -8.12 44.65
C ARG A 65 12.55 -7.62 44.18
N VAL A 66 11.79 -6.95 45.04
CA VAL A 66 10.50 -6.34 44.66
C VAL A 66 10.71 -5.20 43.66
N LEU A 67 11.70 -4.33 43.89
CA LEU A 67 12.05 -3.28 42.94
C LEU A 67 12.52 -3.86 41.61
N GLN A 68 13.36 -4.90 41.61
CA GLN A 68 13.79 -5.59 40.39
C GLN A 68 12.60 -6.16 39.61
N GLY A 69 11.64 -6.80 40.28
CA GLY A 69 10.41 -7.31 39.66
C GLY A 69 9.57 -6.20 39.03
N LEU A 70 9.30 -5.12 39.77
CA LEU A 70 8.53 -3.97 39.30
C LEU A 70 9.19 -3.30 38.09
N LEU A 71 10.51 -3.25 38.10
CA LEU A 71 11.32 -2.57 37.09
C LEU A 71 11.45 -3.42 35.81
N THR A 72 11.51 -4.74 35.96
CA THR A 72 11.43 -5.67 34.82
C THR A 72 10.05 -5.59 34.16
N VAL A 73 8.97 -5.53 34.96
CA VAL A 73 7.60 -5.39 34.46
C VAL A 73 7.40 -4.06 33.73
N THR A 74 7.88 -2.95 34.30
CA THR A 74 7.77 -1.62 33.66
C THR A 74 8.65 -1.47 32.42
N ALA A 75 9.85 -2.06 32.40
CA ALA A 75 10.67 -2.11 31.19
C ALA A 75 10.01 -2.96 30.08
N THR A 76 9.46 -4.12 30.42
CA THR A 76 8.75 -4.99 29.47
C THR A 76 7.48 -4.32 28.94
N ALA A 77 6.73 -3.63 29.80
CA ALA A 77 5.55 -2.86 29.41
C ALA A 77 5.91 -1.64 28.55
N ALA A 78 6.99 -0.93 28.88
CA ALA A 78 7.49 0.19 28.08
C ALA A 78 7.94 -0.28 26.69
N ILE A 79 8.70 -1.37 26.61
CA ILE A 79 9.12 -1.96 25.33
C ILE A 79 7.90 -2.44 24.53
N SER A 80 6.95 -3.15 25.15
CA SER A 80 5.72 -3.61 24.48
C SER A 80 4.88 -2.46 23.91
N THR A 81 4.78 -1.35 24.63
CA THR A 81 3.97 -0.18 24.23
C THR A 81 4.69 0.78 23.27
N THR A 82 6.02 0.90 23.34
CA THR A 82 6.81 1.77 22.44
C THR A 82 7.31 1.05 21.19
N PHE A 83 7.62 -0.24 21.29
CA PHE A 83 7.96 -1.13 20.18
C PHE A 83 6.75 -1.98 19.79
N THR A 84 5.58 -1.38 19.56
CA THR A 84 4.64 -2.02 18.65
C THR A 84 5.27 -1.85 17.26
N PRO A 85 5.91 -2.89 16.68
CA PRO A 85 6.58 -2.71 15.41
C PRO A 85 5.51 -2.23 14.43
N ARG A 86 5.77 -1.12 13.72
CA ARG A 86 4.97 -0.74 12.56
C ARG A 86 5.22 -1.79 11.48
N THR A 87 4.53 -2.91 11.61
CA THR A 87 4.53 -3.98 10.63
C THR A 87 3.46 -3.63 9.62
N SER A 88 3.87 -3.45 8.37
CA SER A 88 2.92 -3.44 7.25
C SER A 88 2.95 -4.81 6.59
N LEU A 89 1.78 -5.36 6.28
CA LEU A 89 1.68 -6.49 5.38
C LEU A 89 1.86 -5.96 3.95
N GLU A 90 2.84 -6.47 3.24
CA GLU A 90 3.08 -6.18 1.83
C GLU A 90 2.83 -7.43 1.01
N THR A 91 2.02 -7.32 -0.04
CA THR A 91 1.80 -8.40 -0.99
C THR A 91 2.95 -8.43 -1.97
N VAL A 92 3.74 -9.51 -1.95
CA VAL A 92 4.84 -9.77 -2.87
C VAL A 92 4.43 -10.91 -3.79
N PHE A 93 4.79 -10.82 -5.06
CA PHE A 93 4.41 -11.81 -6.05
C PHE A 93 5.56 -12.80 -6.28
N ASP A 94 5.29 -14.07 -6.03
CA ASP A 94 6.15 -15.16 -6.49
C ASP A 94 5.85 -15.44 -7.96
N THR A 95 6.87 -15.57 -8.80
CA THR A 95 6.72 -15.64 -10.26
C THR A 95 7.19 -17.01 -10.76
N ALA A 96 6.27 -17.82 -11.27
CA ALA A 96 6.60 -19.13 -11.80
C ALA A 96 7.21 -19.07 -13.21
N THR A 97 6.58 -18.30 -14.09
CA THR A 97 7.00 -18.17 -15.49
C THR A 97 6.83 -16.74 -15.98
N VAL A 98 7.71 -16.32 -16.88
CA VAL A 98 7.65 -15.03 -17.56
C VAL A 98 7.60 -15.29 -19.07
N TYR A 99 6.76 -14.57 -19.78
CA TYR A 99 6.61 -14.68 -21.23
C TYR A 99 6.38 -13.31 -21.87
N ASP A 100 6.83 -13.15 -23.11
CA ASP A 100 6.61 -11.94 -23.89
C ASP A 100 5.15 -11.88 -24.36
N VAL A 101 4.54 -10.70 -24.27
CA VAL A 101 3.12 -10.47 -24.55
C VAL A 101 2.92 -9.08 -25.15
N THR A 102 1.95 -8.93 -26.05
CA THR A 102 1.35 -7.65 -26.42
C THR A 102 0.12 -7.44 -25.55
N ALA A 103 0.05 -6.33 -24.81
CA ALA A 103 -1.05 -6.08 -23.88
C ALA A 103 -1.36 -4.58 -23.78
N GLY A 104 -2.57 -4.27 -23.30
CA GLY A 104 -2.99 -2.90 -23.00
C GLY A 104 -3.97 -2.31 -24.01
N ILE A 105 -4.38 -1.08 -23.72
CA ILE A 105 -5.27 -0.27 -24.55
C ILE A 105 -4.56 1.04 -24.89
N GLY A 106 -4.47 1.33 -26.18
CA GLY A 106 -3.94 2.59 -26.69
C GLY A 106 -5.00 3.66 -26.87
N PRO A 107 -4.60 4.85 -27.35
CA PRO A 107 -5.54 5.91 -27.72
C PRO A 107 -6.51 5.46 -28.81
N PHE A 108 -7.69 6.07 -28.82
CA PHE A 108 -8.64 5.92 -29.92
C PHE A 108 -7.99 6.33 -31.24
N ASN A 109 -8.09 5.47 -32.25
CA ASN A 109 -7.54 5.72 -33.56
C ASN A 109 -8.66 5.72 -34.61
N SER A 110 -8.96 6.93 -35.11
CA SER A 110 -10.00 7.16 -36.11
C SER A 110 -9.76 6.44 -37.43
N SER A 111 -8.50 6.11 -37.77
CA SER A 111 -8.20 5.43 -39.04
C SER A 111 -8.73 3.99 -39.09
N TYR A 112 -9.05 3.38 -37.95
CA TYR A 112 -9.56 2.01 -37.89
C TYR A 112 -11.07 1.92 -38.11
N VAL A 113 -11.82 2.99 -37.86
CA VAL A 113 -13.29 2.96 -37.92
C VAL A 113 -13.79 2.64 -39.32
N ALA A 114 -13.41 3.42 -40.33
CA ALA A 114 -13.93 3.23 -41.69
C ALA A 114 -13.57 1.86 -42.30
N PRO A 115 -12.32 1.36 -42.22
CA PRO A 115 -11.98 0.01 -42.67
C PRO A 115 -12.76 -1.08 -41.95
N PHE A 116 -12.94 -0.97 -40.64
CA PHE A 116 -13.70 -1.93 -39.84
C PHE A 116 -15.18 -1.94 -40.23
N LEU A 117 -15.82 -0.76 -40.32
CA LEU A 117 -17.22 -0.68 -40.76
C LEU A 117 -17.39 -1.22 -42.19
N LYS A 118 -16.44 -0.91 -43.08
CA LYS A 118 -16.45 -1.45 -44.45
C LYS A 118 -16.38 -2.97 -44.47
N TYR A 119 -15.51 -3.57 -43.64
CA TYR A 119 -15.38 -5.02 -43.51
C TYR A 119 -16.74 -5.67 -43.20
N TRP A 120 -17.48 -5.16 -42.22
CA TRP A 120 -18.81 -5.69 -41.86
C TRP A 120 -19.86 -5.47 -42.95
N THR A 121 -19.85 -4.32 -43.62
CA THR A 121 -20.80 -4.06 -44.72
C THR A 121 -20.55 -4.91 -45.97
N THR A 122 -19.30 -5.33 -46.22
CA THR A 122 -18.93 -6.05 -47.45
C THR A 122 -19.42 -7.51 -47.42
N ASP A 123 -19.51 -8.11 -46.24
CA ASP A 123 -19.95 -9.50 -46.06
C ASP A 123 -21.49 -9.64 -45.92
N ASN A 124 -22.28 -8.60 -46.22
CA ASN A 124 -23.72 -8.50 -45.92
C ASN A 124 -24.07 -8.71 -44.44
N ILE A 125 -23.09 -8.61 -43.53
CA ILE A 125 -23.33 -8.66 -42.09
C ILE A 125 -23.55 -7.23 -41.60
N THR A 126 -24.77 -6.73 -41.76
CA THR A 126 -25.15 -5.41 -41.25
C THR A 126 -25.39 -5.42 -39.74
N THR A 127 -25.56 -6.61 -39.15
CA THR A 127 -25.88 -6.76 -37.73
C THR A 127 -24.65 -6.64 -36.84
N VAL A 128 -24.69 -5.70 -35.89
CA VAL A 128 -23.69 -5.58 -34.83
C VAL A 128 -23.64 -6.91 -34.06
N PRO A 129 -22.46 -7.56 -33.96
CA PRO A 129 -22.31 -8.78 -33.18
C PRO A 129 -22.81 -8.61 -31.74
N TYR A 130 -23.59 -9.58 -31.26
CA TYR A 130 -24.14 -9.58 -29.90
C TYR A 130 -23.06 -9.42 -28.82
N SER A 131 -21.85 -9.96 -29.06
CA SER A 131 -20.69 -9.79 -28.15
C SER A 131 -20.30 -8.33 -27.96
N TYR A 132 -20.39 -7.49 -28.99
CA TYR A 132 -20.13 -6.06 -28.88
C TYR A 132 -21.26 -5.33 -28.15
N SER A 133 -22.52 -5.60 -28.52
CA SER A 133 -23.68 -4.98 -27.87
C SER A 133 -23.75 -5.28 -26.37
N SER A 134 -23.45 -6.53 -25.96
CA SER A 134 -23.46 -6.97 -24.56
C SER A 134 -22.32 -6.37 -23.73
N VAL A 135 -21.13 -6.20 -24.31
CA VAL A 135 -20.00 -5.55 -23.62
C VAL A 135 -20.24 -4.06 -23.49
N ALA A 136 -20.80 -3.43 -24.52
CA ALA A 136 -20.84 -1.99 -24.63
C ALA A 136 -21.63 -1.25 -23.54
N ALA A 137 -22.77 -1.78 -23.11
CA ALA A 137 -23.57 -1.14 -22.07
C ALA A 137 -22.91 -1.21 -20.68
N ASN A 138 -22.00 -2.16 -20.46
CA ASN A 138 -21.38 -2.45 -19.16
C ASN A 138 -19.86 -2.32 -19.18
N LEU A 139 -19.26 -1.75 -20.23
CA LEU A 139 -17.82 -1.76 -20.43
C LEU A 139 -17.05 -1.16 -19.24
N ILE A 140 -17.48 -0.02 -18.71
CA ILE A 140 -16.78 0.71 -17.64
C ILE A 140 -17.00 0.10 -16.24
N THR A 141 -17.96 -0.81 -16.09
CA THR A 141 -18.22 -1.54 -14.84
C THR A 141 -17.82 -3.00 -14.90
N ASN A 142 -17.45 -3.47 -16.09
CA ASN A 142 -16.96 -4.81 -16.28
C ASN A 142 -15.45 -4.87 -15.97
N ASN A 143 -15.13 -5.49 -14.84
CA ASN A 143 -13.75 -5.71 -14.38
C ASN A 143 -12.89 -6.58 -15.31
N LEU A 144 -13.43 -7.12 -16.41
CA LEU A 144 -12.63 -7.72 -17.47
C LEU A 144 -11.87 -6.67 -18.31
N PHE A 145 -12.41 -5.46 -18.42
CA PHE A 145 -11.93 -4.44 -19.35
C PHE A 145 -11.46 -3.16 -18.64
N SER A 146 -12.10 -2.83 -17.52
CA SER A 146 -11.96 -1.54 -16.85
C SER A 146 -11.89 -1.68 -15.33
N THR A 147 -11.36 -0.66 -14.66
CA THR A 147 -11.43 -0.51 -13.20
C THR A 147 -11.73 0.93 -12.83
N VAL A 148 -12.44 1.15 -11.73
CA VAL A 148 -12.63 2.50 -11.18
C VAL A 148 -11.29 3.13 -10.82
N ALA A 149 -11.10 4.40 -11.16
CA ALA A 149 -9.88 5.15 -10.93
C ALA A 149 -10.18 6.47 -10.21
N ALA A 150 -9.19 7.02 -9.52
CA ALA A 150 -9.30 8.36 -8.96
C ALA A 150 -9.37 9.39 -10.11
N PRO A 151 -10.31 10.36 -10.07
CA PRO A 151 -10.33 11.45 -11.03
C PRO A 151 -9.04 12.29 -11.00
N LEU A 152 -8.61 12.76 -12.17
CA LEU A 152 -7.48 13.65 -12.42
C LEU A 152 -7.94 15.11 -12.54
N HIS A 153 -9.01 15.38 -13.29
CA HIS A 153 -9.40 16.75 -13.64
C HIS A 153 -10.64 17.25 -12.89
N CYS A 154 -11.64 16.40 -12.66
CA CYS A 154 -12.86 16.81 -11.97
C CYS A 154 -12.75 16.55 -10.46
N GLN A 155 -13.33 17.44 -9.65
CA GLN A 155 -13.41 17.23 -8.21
C GLN A 155 -14.53 16.23 -7.90
N PRO A 156 -14.28 15.20 -7.07
CA PRO A 156 -15.33 14.32 -6.62
C PRO A 156 -16.36 15.14 -5.82
N SER A 157 -17.62 15.14 -6.28
CA SER A 157 -18.74 15.65 -5.49
C SER A 157 -19.21 14.58 -4.51
N GLU A 158 -19.96 14.98 -3.47
CA GLU A 158 -20.51 14.05 -2.47
C GLU A 158 -21.31 12.89 -3.07
N ARG A 159 -21.82 13.03 -4.30
CA ARG A 159 -22.60 11.99 -4.98
C ARG A 159 -21.78 11.05 -5.86
N ASN A 160 -20.47 11.26 -6.11
CA ASN A 160 -19.65 10.50 -7.09
C ASN A 160 -20.23 10.40 -8.53
N LEU A 161 -21.44 10.91 -8.78
CA LEU A 161 -22.14 10.87 -10.07
C LEU A 161 -21.67 11.99 -10.99
N ASP A 162 -21.23 13.13 -10.44
CA ASP A 162 -20.80 14.30 -11.22
C ASP A 162 -19.38 14.14 -11.77
N CYS A 163 -18.60 13.21 -11.23
CA CYS A 163 -17.22 12.98 -11.63
C CYS A 163 -16.89 11.50 -11.44
N ALA A 164 -16.94 10.73 -12.53
CA ALA A 164 -16.61 9.31 -12.54
C ALA A 164 -15.38 9.09 -13.41
N SER A 165 -14.47 8.24 -12.96
CA SER A 165 -13.21 7.97 -13.66
C SER A 165 -12.93 6.48 -13.70
N TYR A 166 -12.51 6.00 -14.85
CA TYR A 166 -12.27 4.59 -15.12
C TYR A 166 -10.97 4.43 -15.91
N THR A 167 -10.17 3.43 -15.58
CA THR A 167 -8.99 3.05 -16.37
C THR A 167 -9.30 1.83 -17.21
N LEU A 168 -9.26 1.98 -18.53
CA LEU A 168 -9.31 0.91 -19.51
C LEU A 168 -7.89 0.38 -19.71
N SER A 169 -7.62 -0.82 -19.20
CA SER A 169 -6.34 -1.51 -19.39
C SER A 169 -6.45 -2.73 -20.33
N GLY A 170 -7.67 -3.15 -20.68
CA GLY A 170 -7.93 -4.32 -21.54
C GLY A 170 -7.88 -5.65 -20.81
N GLY A 171 -7.30 -5.68 -19.60
CA GLY A 171 -7.15 -6.89 -18.82
C GLY A 171 -6.34 -7.96 -19.55
N LEU A 172 -6.53 -9.21 -19.15
CA LEU A 172 -5.90 -10.36 -19.82
C LEU A 172 -6.59 -10.68 -21.16
N SER A 173 -7.79 -10.16 -21.39
CA SER A 173 -8.58 -10.41 -22.61
C SER A 173 -7.98 -9.77 -23.87
N LEU A 174 -7.19 -8.71 -23.71
CA LEU A 174 -6.46 -8.03 -24.78
C LEU A 174 -4.95 -8.33 -24.76
N ALA A 175 -4.56 -9.42 -24.08
CA ALA A 175 -3.19 -9.89 -24.04
C ALA A 175 -2.98 -11.02 -25.06
N ALA A 176 -1.93 -10.94 -25.88
CA ALA A 176 -1.55 -11.98 -26.83
C ALA A 176 -0.03 -12.27 -26.78
N PRO A 177 0.41 -13.53 -26.74
CA PRO A 177 -0.40 -14.74 -26.72
C PRO A 177 -1.10 -14.94 -25.37
N TRP A 178 -2.05 -15.88 -25.35
CA TRP A 178 -2.71 -16.31 -24.11
C TRP A 178 -1.71 -16.87 -23.09
N THR A 179 -2.08 -16.78 -21.82
CA THR A 179 -1.23 -17.26 -20.71
C THR A 179 -0.84 -18.73 -20.90
N PRO A 180 0.45 -19.09 -20.77
CA PRO A 180 0.90 -20.46 -20.97
C PRO A 180 0.24 -21.42 -19.96
N PRO A 181 0.01 -22.69 -20.36
CA PRO A 181 -0.48 -23.71 -19.45
C PRO A 181 0.56 -24.07 -18.37
N GLY A 182 0.10 -24.66 -17.26
CA GLY A 182 0.94 -25.07 -16.13
C GLY A 182 0.83 -24.15 -14.91
N ASN A 183 1.56 -24.51 -13.84
CA ASN A 183 1.61 -23.80 -12.56
C ASN A 183 0.21 -23.53 -11.95
N PRO A 184 -0.55 -24.57 -11.56
CA PRO A 184 -1.92 -24.41 -11.04
C PRO A 184 -1.98 -23.55 -9.76
N ASP A 185 -0.90 -23.53 -8.97
CA ASP A 185 -0.80 -22.73 -7.75
C ASP A 185 -0.59 -21.23 -8.01
N HIS A 186 -0.32 -20.84 -9.26
CA HIS A 186 -0.09 -19.45 -9.67
C HIS A 186 -1.29 -18.95 -10.48
N GLN A 187 -2.32 -18.53 -9.76
CA GLN A 187 -3.63 -18.22 -10.35
C GLN A 187 -3.70 -16.81 -10.97
N LEU A 188 -2.66 -15.99 -10.84
CA LEU A 188 -2.67 -14.61 -11.29
C LEU A 188 -1.69 -14.38 -12.45
N VAL A 189 -1.93 -13.33 -13.23
CA VAL A 189 -0.99 -12.80 -14.21
C VAL A 189 -0.69 -11.35 -13.84
N ARG A 190 0.59 -11.02 -13.79
CA ARG A 190 1.06 -9.64 -13.61
C ARG A 190 1.72 -9.16 -14.89
N ILE A 191 1.24 -8.04 -15.43
CA ILE A 191 1.75 -7.44 -16.65
C ILE A 191 2.22 -6.01 -16.31
N PRO A 192 3.53 -5.74 -16.26
CA PRO A 192 4.07 -4.41 -15.97
C PRO A 192 4.00 -3.50 -17.20
N ASN A 193 4.00 -2.18 -16.96
CA ASN A 193 4.10 -1.14 -17.99
C ASN A 193 3.07 -1.27 -19.12
N THR A 194 1.87 -1.77 -18.82
CA THR A 194 0.79 -1.95 -19.78
C THR A 194 0.19 -0.60 -20.15
N PRO A 195 0.13 -0.22 -21.45
CA PRO A 195 -0.60 0.95 -21.90
C PRO A 195 -2.07 0.89 -21.46
N ALA A 196 -2.59 2.01 -20.97
CA ALA A 196 -3.96 2.14 -20.53
C ALA A 196 -4.50 3.53 -20.86
N VAL A 197 -5.82 3.61 -21.02
CA VAL A 197 -6.53 4.87 -21.20
C VAL A 197 -7.41 5.10 -19.99
N GLN A 198 -7.20 6.22 -19.31
CA GLN A 198 -8.12 6.70 -18.29
C GLN A 198 -9.16 7.60 -18.94
N ILE A 199 -10.42 7.28 -18.67
CA ILE A 199 -11.59 8.02 -19.13
C ILE A 199 -12.22 8.66 -17.91
N GLU A 200 -12.37 9.98 -17.94
CA GLU A 200 -13.14 10.69 -16.92
C GLU A 200 -14.39 11.30 -17.54
N PHE A 201 -15.48 11.11 -16.82
CA PHE A 201 -16.79 11.61 -17.16
C PHE A 201 -17.21 12.64 -16.14
N GLN A 202 -17.39 13.87 -16.61
CA GLN A 202 -18.01 14.92 -15.84
C GLN A 202 -19.51 14.91 -16.14
N GLY A 203 -20.33 14.56 -15.14
CA GLY A 203 -21.79 14.48 -15.23
C GLY A 203 -22.44 15.86 -15.26
N ARG A 204 -23.50 16.02 -16.05
CA ARG A 204 -24.38 17.21 -16.13
C ARG A 204 -23.66 18.56 -16.34
N SER A 205 -22.39 18.53 -16.75
CA SER A 205 -21.57 19.71 -16.98
C SER A 205 -21.56 20.05 -18.46
N GLY A 206 -22.13 21.21 -18.80
CA GLY A 206 -22.13 21.75 -20.16
C GLY A 206 -23.44 22.46 -20.52
N PRO A 207 -23.46 23.17 -21.66
CA PRO A 207 -24.71 23.68 -22.23
C PRO A 207 -25.65 22.50 -22.48
N LYS A 208 -26.91 22.61 -22.06
CA LYS A 208 -27.94 21.63 -22.41
C LYS A 208 -28.31 21.69 -23.90
N ASP A 209 -27.88 22.75 -24.57
CA ASP A 209 -28.24 23.08 -25.92
C ASP A 209 -27.09 22.69 -26.86
N PHE A 210 -27.38 21.76 -27.77
CA PHE A 210 -26.50 21.41 -28.87
C PHE A 210 -27.04 22.04 -30.15
N PRO A 211 -26.17 22.51 -31.05
CA PRO A 211 -26.61 22.95 -32.36
C PRO A 211 -27.04 21.73 -33.20
N ALA A 212 -28.00 21.91 -34.10
CA ALA A 212 -28.61 20.81 -34.85
C ALA A 212 -27.59 20.01 -35.69
N GLU A 213 -26.52 20.65 -36.17
CA GLU A 213 -25.42 20.02 -36.91
C GLU A 213 -24.55 19.05 -36.08
N ASP A 214 -24.58 19.18 -34.76
CA ASP A 214 -23.86 18.29 -33.84
C ASP A 214 -24.69 17.07 -33.44
N CYS A 215 -25.96 17.07 -33.81
CA CYS A 215 -26.95 16.06 -33.45
C CYS A 215 -27.27 15.11 -34.60
N ILE A 216 -27.51 13.85 -34.25
CA ILE A 216 -27.92 12.80 -35.18
C ILE A 216 -29.11 12.08 -34.60
N LEU A 217 -30.14 11.92 -35.42
CA LEU A 217 -31.28 11.11 -35.09
C LEU A 217 -30.97 9.62 -35.27
N LEU A 218 -31.29 8.85 -34.24
CA LEU A 218 -31.17 7.40 -34.20
C LEU A 218 -32.57 6.79 -34.07
N GLY A 219 -32.80 5.70 -34.79
CA GLY A 219 -34.07 4.97 -34.80
C GLY A 219 -34.89 5.15 -36.08
N SER A 220 -36.15 4.73 -36.02
CA SER A 220 -37.05 4.64 -37.18
C SER A 220 -38.40 5.32 -36.91
N ASN A 221 -39.04 5.77 -37.99
CA ASN A 221 -40.40 6.33 -37.99
C ASN A 221 -41.48 5.28 -37.70
N ASP A 222 -41.17 4.00 -37.88
CA ASP A 222 -42.11 2.89 -37.67
C ASP A 222 -42.20 2.43 -36.21
N THR A 223 -41.43 3.05 -35.30
CA THR A 223 -41.32 2.63 -33.91
C THR A 223 -41.28 3.83 -32.95
N LEU A 224 -41.71 3.61 -31.70
CA LEU A 224 -41.68 4.65 -30.66
C LEU A 224 -40.28 4.89 -30.06
N ILE A 225 -39.33 4.01 -30.31
CA ILE A 225 -37.97 4.07 -29.74
C ILE A 225 -37.10 4.90 -30.67
N ALA A 226 -36.84 6.15 -30.29
CA ALA A 226 -35.92 7.01 -31.02
C ALA A 226 -35.11 7.86 -30.04
N ALA A 227 -33.94 8.30 -30.48
CA ALA A 227 -33.11 9.21 -29.71
C ALA A 227 -32.31 10.14 -30.63
N GLU A 228 -31.99 11.32 -30.14
CA GLU A 228 -31.08 12.25 -30.77
C GLU A 228 -29.76 12.25 -29.99
N LEU A 229 -28.68 11.83 -30.66
CA LEU A 229 -27.33 11.80 -30.11
C LEU A 229 -26.58 13.03 -30.60
N CYS A 230 -26.18 13.89 -29.67
CA CYS A 230 -25.43 15.10 -29.96
C CYS A 230 -23.99 14.98 -29.44
N LEU A 231 -23.02 15.35 -30.27
CA LEU A 231 -21.59 15.26 -29.95
C LEU A 231 -20.87 16.54 -30.40
N SER A 232 -20.26 17.25 -29.46
CA SER A 232 -19.49 18.47 -29.71
C SER A 232 -18.14 18.46 -28.98
N LEU A 233 -17.21 19.32 -29.40
CA LEU A 233 -15.90 19.44 -28.78
C LEU A 233 -15.84 20.65 -27.85
N THR A 234 -15.29 20.46 -26.65
CA THR A 234 -14.95 21.58 -25.77
C THR A 234 -13.65 22.25 -26.23
N PRO A 235 -13.37 23.50 -25.81
CA PRO A 235 -12.10 24.17 -26.14
C PRO A 235 -10.85 23.41 -25.68
N ASN A 236 -10.98 22.53 -24.68
CA ASN A 236 -9.89 21.71 -24.15
C ASN A 236 -9.73 20.38 -24.90
N GLY A 237 -10.50 20.14 -25.97
CA GLY A 237 -10.49 18.87 -26.71
C GLY A 237 -11.21 17.73 -25.99
N SER A 238 -12.06 18.03 -25.00
CA SER A 238 -12.96 17.05 -24.39
C SER A 238 -14.18 16.83 -25.28
N LEU A 239 -14.78 15.65 -25.21
CA LEU A 239 -16.01 15.34 -25.93
C LEU A 239 -17.22 15.65 -25.06
N HIS A 240 -18.05 16.60 -25.46
CA HIS A 240 -19.34 16.82 -24.84
C HIS A 240 -20.41 16.01 -25.58
N ALA A 241 -21.16 15.19 -24.84
CA ALA A 241 -22.12 14.25 -25.41
C ALA A 241 -23.49 14.41 -24.73
N GLY A 242 -24.53 14.43 -25.56
CA GLY A 242 -25.93 14.49 -25.17
C GLY A 242 -26.72 13.35 -25.81
N LEU A 243 -27.61 12.70 -25.07
CA LEU A 243 -28.61 11.78 -25.60
C LEU A 243 -30.00 12.27 -25.17
N PHE A 244 -30.83 12.60 -26.15
CA PHE A 244 -32.18 13.13 -25.97
C PHE A 244 -33.18 12.09 -26.47
N LEU A 245 -34.06 11.61 -25.58
CA LEU A 245 -34.99 10.53 -25.91
C LEU A 245 -36.30 11.07 -26.49
N CYS A 246 -36.84 10.33 -27.46
CA CYS A 246 -38.00 10.74 -28.25
C CYS A 246 -38.98 9.60 -28.47
N ASN A 247 -40.25 9.94 -28.67
CA ASN A 247 -41.31 8.98 -28.98
C ASN A 247 -41.45 8.79 -30.50
N GLY A 248 -40.38 8.27 -31.10
CA GLY A 248 -40.27 8.07 -32.54
C GLY A 248 -39.76 9.30 -33.29
N THR A 249 -39.75 9.17 -34.62
CA THR A 249 -39.21 10.19 -35.54
C THR A 249 -40.28 10.63 -36.54
N THR A 250 -40.30 11.90 -36.90
CA THR A 250 -41.13 12.37 -38.02
C THR A 250 -40.57 11.92 -39.37
N PRO A 251 -41.38 11.92 -40.45
CA PRO A 251 -40.88 11.69 -41.82
C PRO A 251 -39.80 12.69 -42.25
N SER A 252 -39.77 13.88 -41.64
CA SER A 252 -38.74 14.90 -41.83
C SER A 252 -37.51 14.71 -40.93
N SER A 253 -37.33 13.52 -40.34
CA SER A 253 -36.20 13.18 -39.45
C SER A 253 -36.04 14.16 -38.28
N THR A 254 -37.15 14.55 -37.66
CA THR A 254 -37.13 15.30 -36.40
C THR A 254 -37.61 14.42 -35.25
N CYS A 255 -37.03 14.63 -34.08
CA CYS A 255 -37.39 13.93 -32.86
C CYS A 255 -38.78 14.34 -32.40
N LEU A 256 -39.70 13.38 -32.23
CA LEU A 256 -41.02 13.66 -31.66
C LEU A 256 -40.87 13.84 -30.14
N PRO A 257 -41.34 14.96 -29.56
CA PRO A 257 -41.23 15.19 -28.12
C PRO A 257 -41.93 14.08 -27.34
N SER A 258 -41.30 13.63 -26.24
CA SER A 258 -41.89 12.60 -25.38
C SER A 258 -43.21 13.12 -24.80
N THR A 259 -44.26 12.32 -24.92
CA THR A 259 -45.60 12.63 -24.39
C THR A 259 -45.68 12.48 -22.86
N LEU A 260 -44.67 11.85 -22.25
CA LEU A 260 -44.62 11.56 -20.81
C LEU A 260 -44.24 12.79 -19.97
N SER A 261 -43.44 13.71 -20.51
CA SER A 261 -43.00 14.94 -19.82
C SER A 261 -43.11 16.15 -20.75
N PRO A 262 -44.29 16.78 -20.89
CA PRO A 262 -44.47 17.93 -21.76
C PRO A 262 -43.65 19.13 -21.25
N GLY A 263 -42.54 19.44 -21.93
CA GLY A 263 -41.70 20.62 -21.66
C GLY A 263 -40.23 20.35 -21.33
N THR A 264 -39.85 19.10 -21.07
CA THR A 264 -38.45 18.70 -20.81
C THR A 264 -38.19 17.36 -21.46
N GLN A 265 -37.47 17.34 -22.60
CA GLN A 265 -36.93 16.09 -23.12
C GLN A 265 -35.97 15.52 -22.08
N PRO A 266 -36.17 14.26 -21.61
CA PRO A 266 -35.25 13.65 -20.68
C PRO A 266 -33.88 13.56 -21.35
N ASN A 267 -32.88 14.16 -20.71
CA ASN A 267 -31.57 14.40 -21.30
C ASN A 267 -30.45 13.78 -20.47
N LEU A 268 -29.64 12.97 -21.14
CA LEU A 268 -28.39 12.48 -20.58
C LEU A 268 -27.27 13.31 -21.18
N THR A 269 -26.59 14.09 -20.34
CA THR A 269 -25.44 14.88 -20.77
C THR A 269 -24.21 14.53 -19.95
N THR A 270 -23.08 14.37 -20.63
CA THR A 270 -21.79 14.14 -19.98
C THR A 270 -20.65 14.66 -20.84
N THR A 271 -19.58 15.08 -20.18
CA THR A 271 -18.32 15.43 -20.84
C THR A 271 -17.31 14.34 -20.59
N LEU A 272 -16.78 13.76 -21.65
CA LEU A 272 -15.77 12.71 -21.66
C LEU A 272 -14.39 13.34 -21.91
N THR A 273 -13.44 13.02 -21.04
CA THR A 273 -12.02 13.38 -21.17
C THR A 273 -11.16 12.13 -21.17
N LEU A 274 -10.14 12.11 -22.03
CA LEU A 274 -9.23 10.97 -22.18
C LEU A 274 -7.82 11.35 -21.76
N SER A 275 -7.16 10.44 -21.05
CA SER A 275 -5.74 10.52 -20.74
C SER A 275 -5.08 9.16 -20.97
N SER A 276 -3.89 9.15 -21.59
CA SER A 276 -3.05 7.95 -21.66
C SER A 276 -2.18 7.85 -20.42
N LEU A 277 -1.93 6.61 -19.98
CA LEU A 277 -0.93 6.28 -18.97
C LEU A 277 -0.44 4.85 -19.19
N THR A 278 0.59 4.45 -18.45
CA THR A 278 1.01 3.05 -18.32
C THR A 278 0.77 2.60 -16.89
N THR A 279 0.39 1.33 -16.70
CA THR A 279 0.11 0.77 -15.38
C THR A 279 0.61 -0.66 -15.28
N THR A 280 0.86 -1.13 -14.05
CA THR A 280 1.07 -2.56 -13.79
C THR A 280 -0.26 -3.21 -13.49
N LEU A 281 -0.67 -4.08 -14.41
CA LEU A 281 -1.90 -4.83 -14.38
C LEU A 281 -1.71 -6.14 -13.59
N LEU A 282 -2.65 -6.46 -12.70
CA LEU A 282 -2.78 -7.77 -12.07
C LEU A 282 -4.16 -8.35 -12.38
N THR A 283 -4.20 -9.50 -13.03
CA THR A 283 -5.45 -10.19 -13.40
C THR A 283 -5.48 -11.61 -12.90
N SER A 284 -6.67 -12.17 -12.79
CA SER A 284 -6.88 -13.61 -12.57
C SER A 284 -6.76 -14.39 -13.88
N ARG A 285 -6.16 -15.58 -13.84
CA ARG A 285 -6.07 -16.50 -14.99
C ARG A 285 -7.38 -17.21 -15.29
N SER A 286 -8.17 -17.51 -14.26
CA SER A 286 -9.35 -18.38 -14.39
C SER A 286 -10.54 -17.68 -15.03
N ASN A 287 -10.71 -16.39 -14.75
CA ASN A 287 -11.86 -15.59 -15.19
C ASN A 287 -11.46 -14.26 -15.84
N LEU A 288 -10.16 -14.02 -16.06
CA LEU A 288 -9.60 -12.82 -16.73
C LEU A 288 -9.87 -11.48 -16.03
N THR A 289 -10.47 -11.49 -14.83
CA THR A 289 -10.83 -10.25 -14.12
C THR A 289 -9.60 -9.50 -13.64
N ILE A 290 -9.62 -8.19 -13.82
CA ILE A 290 -8.65 -7.26 -13.26
C ILE A 290 -8.85 -7.20 -11.75
N LEU A 291 -7.81 -7.52 -11.00
CA LEU A 291 -7.83 -7.50 -9.54
C LEU A 291 -7.23 -6.20 -8.99
N SER A 292 -6.18 -5.70 -9.63
CA SER A 292 -5.60 -4.42 -9.27
C SER A 292 -4.81 -3.79 -10.41
N LEU A 293 -4.75 -2.47 -10.37
CA LEU A 293 -3.82 -1.65 -11.13
C LEU A 293 -2.86 -0.97 -10.15
N SER A 294 -1.58 -0.92 -10.49
CA SER A 294 -0.56 -0.35 -9.61
C SER A 294 0.52 0.38 -10.40
N SER A 295 1.23 1.30 -9.75
CA SER A 295 2.30 2.08 -10.38
C SER A 295 1.85 2.81 -11.67
N PRO A 296 0.74 3.58 -11.65
CA PRO A 296 0.36 4.38 -12.81
C PRO A 296 1.45 5.41 -13.11
N SER A 297 1.81 5.56 -14.38
CA SER A 297 2.67 6.65 -14.82
C SER A 297 1.93 7.99 -14.76
N LEU A 298 2.67 9.08 -14.96
CA LEU A 298 2.06 10.39 -15.13
C LEU A 298 1.10 10.36 -16.34
N PRO A 299 -0.16 10.79 -16.17
CA PRO A 299 -1.13 10.82 -17.26
C PRO A 299 -0.78 11.90 -18.28
N SER A 300 -1.02 11.60 -19.56
CA SER A 300 -0.90 12.54 -20.68
C SER A 300 -2.27 12.75 -21.34
N PRO A 301 -2.69 13.99 -21.61
CA PRO A 301 -3.99 14.26 -22.22
C PRO A 301 -4.08 13.70 -23.65
N LEU A 302 -5.26 13.17 -24.01
CA LEU A 302 -5.59 12.68 -25.35
C LEU A 302 -6.80 13.48 -25.90
N PRO A 303 -6.59 14.72 -26.39
CA PRO A 303 -7.69 15.54 -26.88
C PRO A 303 -8.30 14.98 -28.16
N PHE A 304 -9.62 15.08 -28.29
CA PHE A 304 -10.31 14.81 -29.54
C PHE A 304 -10.03 15.93 -30.56
N THR A 305 -9.76 15.52 -31.78
CA THR A 305 -9.71 16.37 -32.97
C THR A 305 -11.03 16.31 -33.75
N PRO A 306 -11.35 17.29 -34.62
CA PRO A 306 -12.54 17.22 -35.48
C PRO A 306 -12.61 15.96 -36.34
N THR A 307 -11.47 15.49 -36.85
CA THR A 307 -11.39 14.23 -37.61
C THR A 307 -11.71 13.02 -36.73
N SER A 308 -11.17 12.98 -35.51
CA SER A 308 -11.49 11.90 -34.58
C SER A 308 -12.94 11.93 -34.12
N LEU A 309 -13.54 13.11 -33.96
CA LEU A 309 -14.96 13.27 -33.61
C LEU A 309 -15.86 12.65 -34.70
N ALA A 310 -15.59 12.94 -35.97
CA ALA A 310 -16.37 12.39 -37.08
C ALA A 310 -16.30 10.86 -37.14
N ALA A 311 -15.12 10.27 -36.93
CA ALA A 311 -14.96 8.82 -36.87
C ALA A 311 -15.63 8.22 -35.63
N PHE A 312 -15.51 8.87 -34.47
CA PHE A 312 -16.14 8.46 -33.22
C PHE A 312 -17.67 8.47 -33.34
N ARG A 313 -18.22 9.51 -33.97
CA ARG A 313 -19.63 9.65 -34.32
C ARG A 313 -20.09 8.50 -35.23
N ALA A 314 -19.33 8.15 -36.26
CA ALA A 314 -19.65 7.02 -37.13
C ALA A 314 -19.64 5.67 -36.38
N ALA A 315 -18.70 5.47 -35.46
CA ALA A 315 -18.65 4.28 -34.61
C ALA A 315 -19.90 4.17 -33.70
N LEU A 316 -20.33 5.28 -33.09
CA LEU A 316 -21.54 5.30 -32.27
C LEU A 316 -22.82 5.07 -33.09
N ILE A 317 -22.92 5.65 -34.30
CA ILE A 317 -24.06 5.38 -35.19
C ILE A 317 -24.15 3.89 -35.51
N TRP A 318 -23.04 3.27 -35.92
CA TRP A 318 -23.02 1.83 -36.22
C TRP A 318 -23.52 0.98 -35.05
N GLN A 319 -23.20 1.40 -33.83
CA GLN A 319 -23.57 0.68 -32.62
C GLN A 319 -25.02 0.91 -32.16
N LEU A 320 -25.53 2.14 -32.27
CA LEU A 320 -26.80 2.57 -31.67
C LEU A 320 -27.96 2.60 -32.65
N ASP A 321 -27.69 2.81 -33.94
CA ASP A 321 -28.72 2.96 -34.97
C ASP A 321 -29.27 1.60 -35.40
N TYR A 322 -30.17 1.06 -34.58
CA TYR A 322 -30.73 -0.28 -34.75
C TYR A 322 -31.37 -0.56 -36.12
N PRO A 323 -32.05 0.39 -36.82
CA PRO A 323 -32.57 0.13 -38.16
C PRO A 323 -31.44 -0.12 -39.16
N ARG A 324 -30.36 0.68 -39.11
CA ARG A 324 -29.19 0.49 -39.98
C ARG A 324 -28.45 -0.80 -39.66
N SER A 325 -28.44 -1.18 -38.39
CA SER A 325 -27.82 -2.41 -37.92
C SER A 325 -28.74 -3.63 -38.02
N GLY A 326 -29.96 -3.49 -38.56
CA GLY A 326 -30.92 -4.60 -38.68
C GLY A 326 -31.29 -5.25 -37.34
N ILE A 327 -31.20 -4.51 -36.24
CA ILE A 327 -31.57 -4.97 -34.89
C ILE A 327 -33.02 -4.56 -34.64
N PRO A 328 -33.91 -5.47 -34.16
CA PRO A 328 -35.25 -5.08 -33.76
C PRO A 328 -35.22 -4.02 -32.65
N ALA A 329 -36.10 -3.02 -32.71
CA ALA A 329 -36.09 -1.90 -31.77
C ALA A 329 -36.09 -2.32 -30.28
N PRO A 330 -36.91 -3.31 -29.82
CA PRO A 330 -36.90 -3.76 -28.42
C PRO A 330 -35.61 -4.49 -27.99
N SER A 331 -34.77 -4.89 -28.93
CA SER A 331 -33.47 -5.52 -28.67
C SER A 331 -32.30 -4.55 -28.88
N SER A 332 -32.59 -3.29 -29.20
CA SER A 332 -31.58 -2.28 -29.44
C SER A 332 -30.98 -1.75 -28.12
N PRO A 333 -29.74 -1.25 -28.14
CA PRO A 333 -29.20 -0.50 -27.00
C PRO A 333 -30.03 0.74 -26.63
N LEU A 334 -30.77 1.33 -27.58
CA LEU A 334 -31.64 2.48 -27.32
C LEU A 334 -32.83 2.15 -26.42
N GLU A 335 -33.31 0.91 -26.44
CA GLU A 335 -34.40 0.47 -25.57
C GLU A 335 -34.06 0.61 -24.08
N LEU A 336 -32.78 0.44 -23.72
CA LEU A 336 -32.33 0.62 -22.33
C LEU A 336 -32.57 2.05 -21.84
N PHE A 337 -32.41 3.04 -22.72
CA PHE A 337 -32.66 4.43 -22.38
C PHE A 337 -34.14 4.78 -22.49
N TRP A 338 -34.81 4.28 -23.53
CA TRP A 338 -36.22 4.56 -23.75
C TRP A 338 -37.10 4.01 -22.61
N SER A 339 -36.83 2.80 -22.13
CA SER A 339 -37.53 2.23 -20.97
C SER A 339 -37.11 2.85 -19.64
N GLY A 340 -35.87 3.33 -19.53
CA GLY A 340 -35.34 4.05 -18.37
C GLY A 340 -35.73 5.54 -18.30
N GLN A 341 -36.66 6.03 -19.12
CA GLN A 341 -37.06 7.45 -19.12
C GLN A 341 -37.53 7.93 -17.73
N LEU A 342 -38.30 7.10 -17.02
CA LEU A 342 -38.80 7.42 -15.68
C LEU A 342 -37.68 7.43 -14.63
N ASP A 343 -36.61 6.65 -14.85
CA ASP A 343 -35.45 6.61 -13.96
C ASP A 343 -34.59 7.87 -14.07
N LEU A 344 -34.69 8.61 -15.18
CA LEU A 344 -33.94 9.87 -15.37
C LEU A 344 -34.45 10.99 -14.47
N ASP A 345 -35.72 10.91 -14.03
CA ASP A 345 -36.33 11.84 -13.10
C ASP A 345 -36.09 11.45 -11.63
N ASP A 346 -35.65 10.22 -11.36
CA ASP A 346 -35.33 9.73 -10.01
C ASP A 346 -33.82 9.79 -9.73
N THR A 347 -33.46 10.56 -8.70
CA THR A 347 -32.09 10.70 -8.21
C THR A 347 -31.41 9.41 -7.73
N PHE A 348 -32.16 8.34 -7.49
CA PHE A 348 -31.61 7.05 -7.07
C PHE A 348 -31.28 6.13 -8.24
N THR A 349 -32.04 6.20 -9.34
CA THR A 349 -31.92 5.28 -10.48
C THR A 349 -31.26 5.92 -11.71
N ASP A 350 -31.22 7.26 -11.80
CA ASP A 350 -30.57 8.02 -12.87
C ASP A 350 -29.11 7.60 -13.12
N GLY A 351 -28.40 7.24 -12.05
CA GLY A 351 -27.01 6.80 -12.09
C GLY A 351 -26.79 5.56 -12.93
N VAL A 352 -27.76 4.64 -12.98
CA VAL A 352 -27.66 3.40 -13.78
C VAL A 352 -27.72 3.74 -15.27
N VAL A 353 -28.70 4.55 -15.66
CA VAL A 353 -28.89 4.96 -17.07
C VAL A 353 -27.71 5.82 -17.54
N LEU A 354 -27.24 6.75 -16.69
CA LEU A 354 -26.05 7.56 -16.98
C LEU A 354 -24.79 6.70 -17.12
N GLN A 355 -24.63 5.68 -16.27
CA GLN A 355 -23.50 4.75 -16.36
C GLN A 355 -23.55 3.94 -17.67
N CYS A 356 -24.72 3.45 -18.08
CA CYS A 356 -24.89 2.79 -19.38
C CYS A 356 -24.50 3.72 -20.54
N PHE A 357 -24.92 4.99 -20.50
CA PHE A 357 -24.53 5.98 -21.51
C PHE A 357 -23.01 6.19 -21.55
N ARG A 358 -22.39 6.34 -20.38
CA ARG A 358 -20.92 6.46 -20.26
C ARG A 358 -20.20 5.22 -20.81
N SER A 359 -20.73 4.02 -20.60
CA SER A 359 -20.16 2.80 -21.15
C SER A 359 -20.21 2.77 -22.69
N LEU A 360 -21.33 3.20 -23.28
CA LEU A 360 -21.46 3.32 -24.74
C LEU A 360 -20.47 4.34 -25.30
N LEU A 361 -20.26 5.47 -24.64
CA LEU A 361 -19.25 6.44 -25.03
C LEU A 361 -17.82 5.90 -24.87
N ALA A 362 -17.54 5.08 -23.86
CA ALA A 362 -16.23 4.44 -23.71
C ALA A 362 -15.97 3.35 -24.77
N PHE A 363 -17.02 2.77 -25.36
CA PHE A 363 -16.91 1.60 -26.22
C PHE A 363 -16.08 1.84 -27.50
N PRO A 364 -16.26 2.93 -28.28
CA PRO A 364 -15.38 3.20 -29.40
C PRO A 364 -13.90 3.37 -29.01
N VAL A 365 -13.61 3.96 -27.85
CA VAL A 365 -12.23 4.10 -27.34
C VAL A 365 -11.62 2.73 -27.09
N TRP A 366 -12.39 1.82 -26.48
CA TRP A 366 -11.96 0.45 -26.27
C TRP A 366 -11.78 -0.30 -27.59
N LEU A 367 -12.76 -0.27 -28.50
CA LEU A 367 -12.74 -1.12 -29.70
C LEU A 367 -11.71 -0.65 -30.75
N PHE A 368 -11.64 0.65 -31.02
CA PHE A 368 -10.84 1.22 -32.10
C PHE A 368 -9.50 1.76 -31.60
N ASN A 369 -8.67 0.88 -31.05
CA ASN A 369 -7.27 1.16 -30.72
C ASN A 369 -6.34 0.14 -31.40
N ALA A 370 -5.03 0.38 -31.36
CA ALA A 370 -4.05 -0.43 -32.09
C ALA A 370 -4.08 -1.92 -31.70
N ASN A 371 -4.29 -2.22 -30.42
CA ASN A 371 -4.26 -3.57 -29.83
C ASN A 371 -5.67 -4.11 -29.53
N ASN A 372 -6.66 -3.83 -30.39
CA ASN A 372 -8.00 -4.43 -30.26
C ASN A 372 -8.64 -4.70 -31.63
N TYR A 373 -9.78 -5.38 -31.65
CA TYR A 373 -10.46 -5.90 -32.84
C TYR A 373 -10.94 -4.83 -33.84
N GLY A 374 -11.01 -3.56 -33.44
CA GLY A 374 -11.24 -2.46 -34.38
C GLY A 374 -10.12 -2.33 -35.41
N ASN A 375 -8.89 -2.70 -35.05
CA ASN A 375 -7.79 -2.85 -35.99
C ASN A 375 -7.93 -4.18 -36.74
N THR A 376 -8.42 -4.13 -37.98
CA THR A 376 -8.67 -5.32 -38.82
C THR A 376 -7.40 -6.09 -39.21
N GLN A 377 -6.21 -5.54 -38.93
CA GLN A 377 -4.93 -6.20 -39.14
C GLN A 377 -4.46 -7.03 -37.93
N LEU A 378 -5.14 -6.92 -36.79
CA LEU A 378 -4.76 -7.63 -35.57
C LEU A 378 -5.12 -9.12 -35.62
N SER A 379 -4.20 -9.97 -35.18
CA SER A 379 -4.44 -11.40 -34.92
C SER A 379 -4.28 -11.68 -33.42
N ASN A 380 -5.28 -12.32 -32.81
CA ASN A 380 -5.31 -12.62 -31.38
C ASN A 380 -4.51 -13.87 -30.97
N LYS A 381 -3.86 -14.55 -31.93
CA LYS A 381 -3.16 -15.81 -31.70
C LYS A 381 -1.65 -15.67 -31.57
N VAL A 382 -1.08 -14.56 -32.04
CA VAL A 382 0.38 -14.36 -32.16
C VAL A 382 0.71 -12.94 -31.74
N LEU A 383 1.93 -12.74 -31.22
CA LEU A 383 2.51 -11.40 -31.05
C LEU A 383 2.42 -10.66 -32.39
N ASN A 384 1.61 -9.61 -32.45
CA ASN A 384 1.46 -8.86 -33.68
C ASN A 384 2.63 -7.89 -33.84
N ALA A 385 3.55 -8.22 -34.76
CA ALA A 385 4.76 -7.46 -35.08
C ALA A 385 4.48 -5.99 -35.48
N ASP A 386 3.28 -5.69 -35.98
CA ASP A 386 2.90 -4.37 -36.49
C ASP A 386 2.41 -3.42 -35.38
N LEU A 387 2.30 -3.89 -34.13
CA LEU A 387 1.94 -3.02 -33.01
C LEU A 387 3.07 -2.03 -32.66
N PRO A 388 2.74 -0.85 -32.12
CA PRO A 388 3.73 0.04 -31.53
C PRO A 388 4.49 -0.62 -30.38
N GLY A 389 5.76 -0.25 -30.20
CA GLY A 389 6.67 -0.82 -29.19
C GLY A 389 6.14 -0.75 -27.74
N GLU A 390 5.27 0.21 -27.44
CA GLU A 390 4.66 0.38 -26.10
C GLU A 390 3.74 -0.76 -25.68
N PHE A 391 3.17 -1.53 -26.61
CA PHE A 391 2.30 -2.67 -26.28
C PHE A 391 3.09 -3.92 -25.91
N TYR A 392 4.39 -3.98 -26.23
CA TYR A 392 5.22 -5.15 -25.96
C TYR A 392 5.80 -5.11 -24.56
N THR A 393 5.44 -6.12 -23.77
CA THR A 393 5.88 -6.24 -22.38
C THR A 393 6.05 -7.70 -22.01
N ARG A 394 6.38 -7.96 -20.74
CA ARG A 394 6.58 -9.30 -20.18
C ARG A 394 5.57 -9.60 -19.10
N ALA A 395 4.68 -10.55 -19.35
CA ALA A 395 3.74 -11.05 -18.35
C ALA A 395 4.41 -12.11 -17.48
N GLY A 396 4.13 -12.05 -16.17
CA GLY A 396 4.51 -13.07 -15.20
C GLY A 396 3.28 -13.84 -14.72
N VAL A 397 3.35 -15.17 -14.69
CA VAL A 397 2.38 -16.02 -13.99
C VAL A 397 2.77 -16.04 -12.51
N VAL A 398 1.92 -15.45 -11.67
CA VAL A 398 2.28 -15.13 -10.29
C VAL A 398 1.33 -15.71 -9.24
N ARG A 399 1.86 -15.88 -8.03
CA ARG A 399 1.12 -16.20 -6.82
C ARG A 399 1.33 -15.09 -5.80
N PRO A 400 0.28 -14.53 -5.19
CA PRO A 400 0.43 -13.54 -4.13
C PRO A 400 0.95 -14.21 -2.86
N LEU A 401 2.02 -13.67 -2.30
CA LEU A 401 2.56 -14.00 -0.99
C LEU A 401 2.40 -12.77 -0.09
N VAL A 402 2.00 -12.99 1.16
CA VAL A 402 1.98 -11.91 2.15
C VAL A 402 3.32 -11.93 2.88
N LYS A 403 4.09 -10.84 2.78
CA LYS A 403 5.31 -10.65 3.55
C LYS A 403 5.08 -9.59 4.63
N LEU A 404 5.53 -9.89 5.84
CA LEU A 404 5.66 -8.90 6.90
C LEU A 404 6.85 -8.00 6.59
N LYS A 405 6.57 -6.73 6.28
CA LYS A 405 7.58 -5.71 6.12
C LYS A 405 7.77 -4.99 7.45
N PHE A 406 8.96 -5.12 8.00
CA PHE A 406 9.40 -4.36 9.16
C PHE A 406 9.95 -3.00 8.71
N ASP A 407 9.63 -1.94 9.45
CA ASP A 407 10.31 -0.66 9.27
C ASP A 407 11.80 -0.83 9.60
N GLY A 408 12.66 -0.70 8.59
CA GLY A 408 14.11 -0.85 8.76
C GLY A 408 14.70 0.11 9.79
N ARG A 409 14.05 1.26 10.04
CA ARG A 409 14.47 2.18 11.11
C ARG A 409 14.21 1.59 12.49
N LEU A 410 13.07 0.93 12.70
CA LEU A 410 12.76 0.27 13.97
C LEU A 410 13.68 -0.91 14.22
N VAL A 411 13.97 -1.71 13.18
CA VAL A 411 14.96 -2.79 13.27
C VAL A 411 16.34 -2.22 13.60
N GLY A 412 16.74 -1.11 12.97
CA GLY A 412 18.00 -0.43 13.28
C GLY A 412 18.07 0.08 14.72
N VAL A 413 17.03 0.76 15.21
CA VAL A 413 16.96 1.23 16.61
C VAL A 413 17.02 0.06 17.57
N PHE A 414 16.31 -1.03 17.29
CA PHE A 414 16.35 -2.25 18.09
C PHE A 414 17.77 -2.84 18.18
N VAL A 415 18.45 -3.00 17.03
CA VAL A 415 19.82 -3.52 16.97
C VAL A 415 20.81 -2.62 17.72
N VAL A 416 20.66 -1.29 17.61
CA VAL A 416 21.51 -0.33 18.34
C VAL A 416 21.27 -0.44 19.85
N LEU A 417 20.01 -0.54 20.28
CA LEU A 417 19.67 -0.63 21.70
C LEU A 417 20.23 -1.92 22.33
N GLU A 418 20.01 -3.07 21.68
CA GLU A 418 20.58 -4.35 22.09
C GLU A 418 22.11 -4.30 22.09
N GLY A 419 22.71 -3.65 21.08
CA GLY A 419 24.15 -3.42 21.02
C GLY A 419 24.68 -2.61 22.22
N VAL A 420 23.97 -1.55 22.62
CA VAL A 420 24.33 -0.74 23.80
C VAL A 420 24.25 -1.57 25.07
N VAL A 421 23.17 -2.35 25.25
CA VAL A 421 23.02 -3.23 26.43
C VAL A 421 24.16 -4.24 26.51
N VAL A 422 24.50 -4.90 25.39
CA VAL A 422 25.62 -5.84 25.32
C VAL A 422 26.95 -5.15 25.67
N VAL A 423 27.23 -3.97 25.12
CA VAL A 423 28.46 -3.23 25.44
C VAL A 423 28.51 -2.87 26.92
N VAL A 424 27.42 -2.40 27.52
CA VAL A 424 27.42 -2.04 28.94
C VAL A 424 27.59 -3.27 29.83
N LEU A 425 26.97 -4.40 29.49
CA LEU A 425 27.21 -5.66 30.18
C LEU A 425 28.68 -6.08 30.12
N TRP A 426 29.30 -6.00 28.94
CA TRP A 426 30.73 -6.29 28.78
C TRP A 426 31.61 -5.33 29.57
N VAL A 427 31.32 -4.02 29.58
CA VAL A 427 32.07 -3.03 30.36
C VAL A 427 31.95 -3.33 31.86
N GLY A 428 30.74 -3.63 32.35
CA GLY A 428 30.53 -4.01 33.75
C GLY A 428 31.27 -5.30 34.12
N LEU A 429 31.27 -6.28 33.22
CA LEU A 429 31.99 -7.54 33.39
C LEU A 429 33.50 -7.28 33.43
N VAL A 430 34.06 -6.57 32.45
CA VAL A 430 35.47 -6.15 32.47
C VAL A 430 35.79 -5.37 33.74
N TRP A 431 34.93 -4.46 34.20
CA TRP A 431 35.15 -3.70 35.43
C TRP A 431 35.22 -4.59 36.69
N LEU A 432 34.38 -5.63 36.77
CA LEU A 432 34.42 -6.61 37.86
C LEU A 432 35.66 -7.51 37.79
N PHE A 433 36.09 -7.86 36.57
CA PHE A 433 37.24 -8.73 36.34
C PHE A 433 38.58 -8.00 36.32
N VAL A 434 38.61 -6.68 36.16
CA VAL A 434 39.79 -5.85 36.45
C VAL A 434 39.95 -5.91 37.97
N PRO A 435 40.91 -6.70 38.48
CA PRO A 435 41.14 -6.76 39.90
C PRO A 435 41.47 -5.32 40.32
N TRP A 436 41.05 -4.91 41.50
CA TRP A 436 41.56 -3.72 42.16
C TRP A 436 43.07 -3.89 42.43
N TRP A 437 43.88 -3.89 41.39
CA TRP A 437 45.34 -4.01 41.38
C TRP A 437 46.03 -2.74 41.90
N GLY A 438 45.30 -1.87 42.60
CA GLY A 438 45.78 -0.58 43.08
C GLY A 438 45.47 -0.26 44.54
N LYS A 439 44.85 -1.16 45.33
CA LYS A 439 44.91 -1.05 46.80
C LYS A 439 45.89 -2.08 47.31
N GLY A 440 47.15 -1.64 47.38
CA GLY A 440 48.21 -2.38 48.04
C GLY A 440 47.91 -2.60 49.53
N GLY A 441 48.44 -3.71 50.03
CA GLY A 441 48.97 -3.76 51.39
C GLY A 441 48.11 -4.36 52.49
N GLY A 442 46.92 -4.89 52.23
CA GLY A 442 46.22 -5.72 53.22
C GLY A 442 46.62 -7.17 53.04
N THR A 443 47.48 -7.70 53.91
CA THR A 443 47.79 -9.14 53.88
C THR A 443 46.53 -9.95 54.23
N ALA A 444 46.43 -11.19 53.75
CA ALA A 444 45.25 -12.06 53.93
C ALA A 444 45.01 -12.53 55.39
N PHE A 445 45.63 -11.86 56.38
CA PHE A 445 45.55 -12.19 57.81
C PHE A 445 45.23 -10.93 58.64
N PRO A 446 43.95 -10.58 58.82
CA PRO A 446 43.54 -9.38 59.56
C PRO A 446 43.99 -9.36 61.03
N VAL A 447 44.37 -10.51 61.60
CA VAL A 447 44.86 -10.64 62.98
C VAL A 447 46.29 -10.09 63.14
N VAL A 448 47.13 -10.16 62.10
CA VAL A 448 48.52 -9.71 62.18
C VAL A 448 48.61 -8.19 62.11
N ASP A 449 47.79 -7.54 61.28
CA ASP A 449 47.75 -6.08 61.19
C ASP A 449 47.17 -5.42 62.46
N PHE A 450 46.27 -6.10 63.18
CA PHE A 450 45.76 -5.60 64.47
C PHE A 450 46.81 -5.69 65.60
N LEU A 451 47.70 -6.69 65.55
CA LEU A 451 48.78 -6.85 66.53
C LEU A 451 49.95 -5.89 66.29
N VAL A 452 50.25 -5.58 65.02
CA VAL A 452 51.36 -4.66 64.66
C VAL A 452 50.95 -3.19 64.78
N GLY A 453 49.67 -2.86 64.59
CA GLY A 453 49.16 -1.49 64.80
C GLY A 453 49.02 -1.06 66.26
N ALA A 454 49.13 -1.98 67.23
CA ALA A 454 48.96 -1.69 68.65
C ALA A 454 50.25 -1.29 69.39
N GLU A 455 51.41 -1.28 68.72
CA GLU A 455 52.71 -1.10 69.40
C GLU A 455 53.34 0.31 69.26
N VAL A 456 52.53 1.36 69.02
CA VAL A 456 53.02 2.76 69.06
C VAL A 456 52.07 3.68 69.82
N GLU A 457 51.90 3.41 71.13
CA GLU A 457 51.62 4.44 72.12
C GLU A 457 52.43 4.15 73.40
N MET A 458 53.76 4.30 73.29
CA MET A 458 54.61 4.58 74.45
C MET A 458 55.16 6.00 74.34
N GLY A 459 54.81 6.84 75.31
CA GLY A 459 55.69 7.95 75.68
C GLY A 459 55.03 9.14 76.37
N LYS A 460 55.05 9.11 77.71
CA LYS A 460 55.35 10.18 78.69
C LYS A 460 54.45 10.00 79.92
N GLY A 461 54.92 9.81 81.14
CA GLY A 461 56.24 9.90 81.76
C GLY A 461 56.01 9.99 83.28
N LEU A 462 57.05 9.68 84.06
CA LEU A 462 57.27 9.84 85.53
C LEU A 462 57.92 8.53 86.03
N VAL A 463 59.25 8.39 85.98
CA VAL A 463 60.26 8.92 86.94
C VAL A 463 60.23 8.18 88.28
N GLY A 464 61.34 7.47 88.53
CA GLY A 464 61.83 7.00 89.84
C GLY A 464 61.34 5.60 90.22
N GLU A 465 62.13 4.68 90.78
CA GLU A 465 63.53 4.68 91.20
C GLU A 465 63.85 3.22 91.61
N LYS A 466 65.02 2.72 91.17
CA LYS A 466 65.90 1.66 91.77
C LYS A 466 65.37 0.32 92.31
N GLU A 467 66.24 -0.68 92.09
CA GLU A 467 66.34 -1.99 92.77
C GLU A 467 65.17 -2.95 92.51
N VAL A 468 65.37 -4.17 92.02
CA VAL A 468 66.12 -5.24 92.69
C VAL A 468 66.63 -6.23 91.65
N VAL A 469 67.95 -6.42 91.69
CA VAL A 469 68.71 -7.52 91.09
C VAL A 469 68.54 -8.76 91.97
N GLU A 470 68.60 -9.94 91.32
CA GLU A 470 68.81 -11.27 91.93
C GLU A 470 67.69 -11.87 92.79
N ARG A 471 66.99 -12.86 92.20
CA ARG A 471 67.06 -14.24 92.70
C ARG A 471 66.59 -15.26 91.67
N MET A 472 67.60 -15.99 91.17
CA MET A 472 67.64 -17.40 90.75
C MET A 472 66.35 -18.19 90.53
N GLY A 473 66.37 -19.00 89.47
CA GLY A 473 65.73 -20.31 89.50
C GLY A 473 65.45 -20.88 88.12
N GLY A 474 66.44 -21.55 87.53
CA GLY A 474 66.38 -22.08 86.17
C GLY A 474 65.27 -23.10 85.90
N ALA A 475 64.83 -23.14 84.64
CA ALA A 475 64.16 -24.30 84.07
C ALA A 475 64.64 -24.52 82.64
N ARG A 476 65.08 -25.76 82.40
CA ARG A 476 65.78 -26.26 81.22
C ARG A 476 64.91 -26.26 79.95
N VAL A 477 65.55 -25.87 78.85
CA VAL A 477 65.17 -26.24 77.48
C VAL A 477 65.48 -27.73 77.27
N ARG A 478 64.51 -28.50 76.77
CA ARG A 478 64.70 -29.87 76.29
C ARG A 478 64.26 -29.92 74.83
N ALA A 479 65.24 -29.97 73.92
CA ALA A 479 65.03 -30.31 72.53
C ALA A 479 64.86 -31.84 72.40
N ARG A 480 63.91 -32.28 71.57
CA ARG A 480 63.71 -33.69 71.21
C ARG A 480 63.39 -33.77 69.71
N GLY A 481 64.42 -33.78 68.88
CA GLY A 481 64.45 -34.58 67.65
C GLY A 481 65.13 -35.91 68.01
N GLY A 482 64.83 -37.07 67.42
CA GLY A 482 63.95 -37.44 66.33
C GLY A 482 64.11 -38.95 66.10
N GLU A 483 63.35 -39.47 65.13
CA GLU A 483 63.63 -40.69 64.32
C GLU A 483 63.59 -42.09 64.98
N PRO A 484 63.57 -43.20 64.19
CA PRO A 484 63.09 -43.40 62.81
C PRO A 484 62.28 -44.72 62.61
N ALA A 485 61.57 -44.82 61.47
CA ALA A 485 61.53 -45.96 60.53
C ALA A 485 60.53 -45.65 59.40
#